data_AF-A0A920NMD6-F1
#
_entry.id   AF-A0A920NMD6-F1
#
_cell.length_a   1.000
_cell.length_b   1.000
_cell.length_c   1.000
_cell.angle_alpha   90.00
_cell.angle_beta   90.00
_cell.angle_gamma   90.00
#
_symmetry.space_group_name_H-M   'P 1'
#
loop_
_entity.id
_entity.type
_entity.pdbx_description
1 polymer ?
#
loop_
_entity_poly.entity_id
_entity_poly.type
_entity_poly.pdbx_seq_one_letter_code
_entity_poly.pdbx_strand_id
1 'polypeptide(L)' 'MTKHLSIDNANILVESAEVLDRGGIIVYPTDTLYGFGADARNKEAINKINIIKGRNSP' A
#
# COMPACT_ATOMS: atom_id res chain seq x y z
N MET A 1 0.88 11.84 -4.60
CA MET A 1 2.30 12.03 -4.30
C MET A 1 2.85 10.70 -3.82
N THR A 2 3.93 10.20 -4.42
CA THR A 2 4.53 8.91 -4.05
C THR A 2 5.83 9.17 -3.32
N LYS A 3 6.09 8.44 -2.23
CA LYS A 3 7.35 8.47 -1.50
C LYS A 3 8.01 7.09 -1.63
N HIS A 4 9.27 7.07 -2.04
CA HIS A 4 10.07 5.85 -2.04
C HIS A 4 10.77 5.72 -0.69
N LEU A 5 10.66 4.54 -0.05
CA LEU A 5 11.33 4.21 1.20
C LEU A 5 12.35 3.10 0.93
N SER A 6 13.62 3.34 1.26
CA SER A 6 14.66 2.30 1.16
C SER A 6 14.40 1.21 2.19
N ILE A 7 14.64 -0.06 1.81
CA ILE A 7 14.55 -1.21 2.73
C ILE A 7 15.55 -1.12 3.88
N ASP A 8 16.64 -0.36 3.70
CA ASP A 8 17.63 -0.12 4.75
C ASP A 8 17.19 0.96 5.76
N ASN A 9 16.03 1.60 5.56
CA ASN A 9 15.49 2.56 6.51
C ASN A 9 14.95 1.82 7.74
N ALA A 10 15.56 2.07 8.91
CA ALA A 10 15.15 1.50 10.19
C ALA A 10 13.67 1.76 10.54
N ASN A 11 13.07 2.84 10.02
CA ASN A 11 11.69 3.22 10.28
C ASN A 11 10.71 2.80 9.18
N ILE A 12 11.13 2.02 8.17
CA ILE A 12 10.28 1.69 7.01
C ILE A 12 8.94 1.07 7.40
N LEU A 13 8.93 0.20 8.41
CA LEU A 13 7.72 -0.47 8.88
C LEU A 13 6.74 0.52 9.53
N VAL A 14 7.26 1.41 10.38
CA VAL A 14 6.46 2.44 11.06
C VAL A 14 5.87 3.42 10.03
N GLU A 15 6.71 3.94 9.13
CA GLU A 15 6.24 4.85 8.09
C GLU A 15 5.19 4.20 7.17
N SER A 16 5.37 2.92 6.83
CA SER A 16 4.41 2.18 6.00
C SER A 16 3.09 1.93 6.74
N ALA A 17 3.15 1.57 8.03
CA ALA A 17 1.97 1.37 8.87
C ALA A 17 1.15 2.67 8.98
N GLU A 18 1.79 3.82 9.20
CA GLU A 18 1.09 5.10 9.23
C GLU A 18 0.40 5.45 7.89
N VAL A 19 1.00 5.06 6.76
CA VAL A 19 0.36 5.22 5.45
C VAL A 19 -0.91 4.38 5.38
N LEU A 20 -0.86 3.13 5.83
CA LEU A 20 -2.02 2.24 5.86
C LEU A 20 -3.12 2.74 6.80
N ASP A 21 -2.75 3.18 8.01
CA ASP A 21 -3.68 3.71 9.02
C ASP A 21 -4.42 4.96 8.53
N ARG A 22 -3.76 5.80 7.73
CA ARG A 22 -4.36 6.98 7.08
C ARG A 22 -5.18 6.65 5.83
N GLY A 23 -5.43 5.36 5.54
CA GLY A 23 -6.16 4.91 4.36
C GLY A 23 -5.40 5.13 3.05
N GLY A 24 -4.06 5.21 3.14
CA GLY A 24 -3.14 5.25 2.02
C GLY A 24 -2.86 3.86 1.45
N ILE A 25 -1.94 3.81 0.49
CA ILE A 25 -1.59 2.61 -0.26
C ILE A 25 -0.08 2.50 -0.29
N ILE A 26 0.43 1.29 -0.06
CA ILE A 26 1.85 0.97 -0.19
C ILE A 26 2.06 -0.01 -1.34
N VAL A 27 3.27 0.02 -1.91
CA VAL A 27 3.75 -1.01 -2.83
C VAL A 27 4.96 -1.67 -2.20
N TYR A 28 4.96 -2.99 -2.08
CA TYR A 28 5.97 -3.73 -1.32
C TYR A 28 6.41 -5.01 -2.05
N PRO A 29 7.69 -5.43 -1.88
CA PRO A 29 8.18 -6.66 -2.47
C PRO A 29 7.55 -7.89 -1.78
N THR A 30 7.38 -8.96 -2.54
CA THR A 30 7.09 -10.31 -2.02
C THR A 30 8.07 -11.31 -2.64
N ASP A 31 7.96 -12.59 -2.28
CA ASP A 31 8.71 -13.68 -2.89
C ASP A 31 8.30 -13.96 -4.36
N THR A 32 7.14 -13.46 -4.81
CA THR A 32 6.62 -13.68 -6.18
C THR A 32 6.61 -12.40 -7.02
N LEU A 33 5.72 -11.46 -6.70
CA LEU A 33 5.52 -10.20 -7.40
C LEU A 33 5.30 -9.06 -6.40
N TYR A 34 5.47 -7.82 -6.86
CA TYR A 34 5.14 -6.67 -6.01
C TYR A 34 3.64 -6.61 -5.70
N GLY A 35 3.31 -6.36 -4.44
CA GLY A 35 1.94 -6.21 -3.95
C GLY A 35 1.55 -4.74 -3.80
N PHE A 36 0.30 -4.42 -4.11
CA PHE A 36 -0.35 -3.19 -3.63
C PHE A 36 -1.06 -3.52 -2.31
N GLY A 37 -0.72 -2.81 -1.24
CA GLY A 37 -1.27 -3.01 0.10
C GLY A 37 -2.11 -1.83 0.58
N ALA A 38 -3.20 -2.13 1.29
CA ALA A 38 -4.09 -1.19 1.98
C ALA A 38 -4.70 -1.90 3.21
N ASP A 39 -5.32 -1.17 4.15
CA ASP A 39 -6.14 -1.81 5.20
C ASP A 39 -7.34 -2.53 4.56
N ALA A 40 -7.39 -3.85 4.70
CA ALA A 40 -8.43 -4.71 4.13
C ALA A 40 -9.84 -4.47 4.72
N ARG A 41 -9.95 -3.73 5.83
CA ARG A 41 -11.24 -3.31 6.41
C ARG A 41 -11.70 -1.96 5.89
N ASN A 42 -10.81 -1.21 5.22
CA ASN A 42 -11.09 0.11 4.69
C ASN A 42 -11.56 0.01 3.23
N LYS A 43 -12.88 0.06 3.02
CA LYS A 43 -13.50 -0.01 1.69
C LYS A 43 -13.03 1.09 0.74
N GLU A 44 -12.76 2.29 1.23
CA GLU A 44 -12.25 3.38 0.40
C GLU A 44 -10.84 3.10 -0.09
N ALA A 45 -9.97 2.58 0.77
CA ALA A 45 -8.61 2.23 0.39
C ALA A 45 -8.56 1.08 -0.63
N ILE A 46 -9.42 0.07 -0.46
CA ILE A 46 -9.63 -1.00 -1.46
C ILE A 46 -10.08 -0.41 -2.80
N ASN A 47 -11.06 0.49 -2.79
CA ASN A 47 -11.53 1.13 -4.02
C ASN A 47 -10.43 1.95 -4.72
N LYS A 48 -9.55 2.63 -3.97
CA LYS A 48 -8.39 3.31 -4.54
C LYS A 48 -7.45 2.34 -5.26
N ILE A 49 -7.19 1.14 -4.70
CA ILE A 49 -6.40 0.10 -5.37
C ILE A 49 -7.08 -0.34 -6.68
N ASN A 50 -8.40 -0.56 -6.66
CA ASN A 50 -9.16 -0.94 -7.85
C ASN A 50 -9.04 0.11 -8.96
N ILE A 51 -9.19 1.39 -8.63
CA ILE A 51 -9.01 2.51 -9.56
C ILE A 51 -7.59 2.54 -10.12
N ILE A 52 -6.56 2.43 -9.26
CA ILE A 52 -5.14 2.42 -9.68
C ILE A 52 -4.85 1.28 -10.64
N LYS A 53 -5.43 0.10 -10.40
CA LYS A 53 -5.20 -1.11 -11.22
C LYS A 53 -6.15 -1.22 -12.41
N GLY A 54 -7.11 -0.30 -12.57
CA GLY A 54 -8.14 -0.37 -13.61
C GLY A 54 -9.06 -1.59 -13.47
N ARG A 55 -9.40 -1.98 -12.24
CA ARG A 55 -10.24 -3.16 -11.94
C ARG A 55 -11.56 -2.75 -11.30
N ASN A 56 -12.58 -3.59 -11.45
CA ASN A 56 -13.90 -3.37 -10.85
C ASN A 56 -14.08 -4.12 -9.51
N SER A 57 -13.15 -5.02 -9.17
CA SER A 57 -13.14 -5.79 -7.94
C SER A 57 -11.70 -6.04 -7.47
N PRO A 58 -11.51 -6.31 -6.16
CA PRO A 58 -10.24 -6.85 -5.65
C PRO A 58 -9.79 -8.10 -6.40
#